data_AF-A0A1S3HXZ3-F1
#
_entry.id   AF-A0A1S3HXZ3-F1
#
_cell.length_a   1.000
_cell.length_b   1.000
_cell.length_c   1.000
_cell.angle_alpha   90.00
_cell.angle_beta   90.00
_cell.angle_gamma   90.00
#
_symmetry.space_group_name_H-M   'P 1'
#
loop_
_entity.id
_entity.type
_entity.pdbx_description
1 polymer ?
#
loop_
_entity_poly.entity_id
_entity_poly.type
_entity_poly.pdbx_seq_one_letter_code
_entity_poly.pdbx_strand_id
1 'polypeptide(L)'
;MTDLTHIGTLLLAITTLLLDITSGFYINQWAVQVDDVLYADQVADRLANKHGYKNLGKIFDGFYLFEHPNILKRSLRKSLHHVRLKREPEVLWVEQQYVKKRVKRDLLKYNPHFRDPLYKDQWYLHAGSKDGYDMNVLPAWQKGYAGRNVVVTILDDGLETTHTDIQPNY
;
A
#
# COMPACT_ATOMS: atom_id res chain seq x y z
N MET A 1 -44.82 -18.81 14.69
CA MET A 1 -44.07 -19.00 13.44
C MET A 1 -43.13 -17.82 13.31
N THR A 2 -41.94 -17.91 13.89
CA THR A 2 -40.99 -16.79 13.96
C THR A 2 -40.31 -16.59 12.61
N ASP A 3 -40.34 -15.35 12.15
CA ASP A 3 -40.09 -14.91 10.79
C ASP A 3 -38.63 -15.14 10.36
N LEU A 4 -38.42 -16.05 9.41
CA LEU A 4 -37.10 -16.39 8.84
C LEU A 4 -36.41 -15.19 8.17
N THR A 5 -37.18 -14.16 7.79
CA THR A 5 -36.67 -12.96 7.16
C THR A 5 -35.80 -12.12 8.12
N HIS A 6 -36.15 -12.07 9.41
CA HIS A 6 -35.38 -11.34 10.42
C HIS A 6 -34.04 -12.01 10.76
N ILE A 7 -34.01 -13.35 10.77
CA ILE A 7 -32.79 -14.12 11.00
C ILE A 7 -31.80 -13.90 9.84
N GLY A 8 -32.29 -13.88 8.60
CA GLY A 8 -31.46 -13.61 7.42
C GLY A 8 -30.84 -12.21 7.41
N THR A 9 -31.62 -11.17 7.76
CA THR A 9 -31.10 -9.80 7.86
C THR A 9 -30.09 -9.60 8.99
N LEU A 10 -30.29 -10.28 10.12
CA LEU A 10 -29.37 -10.21 11.26
C LEU A 10 -28.04 -10.90 10.93
N LEU A 11 -28.09 -12.05 10.25
CA LEU A 11 -26.89 -12.77 9.83
C LEU A 11 -26.08 -11.94 8.83
N LEU A 12 -26.75 -11.33 7.84
CA LEU A 12 -26.10 -10.44 6.87
C LEU A 12 -25.45 -9.24 7.56
N ALA A 13 -26.16 -8.57 8.47
CA ALA A 13 -25.64 -7.43 9.23
C ALA A 13 -24.43 -7.82 10.10
N ILE A 14 -24.46 -8.99 10.75
CA ILE A 14 -23.35 -9.52 11.55
C ILE A 14 -22.15 -9.86 10.66
N THR A 15 -22.35 -10.44 9.48
CA THR A 15 -21.25 -10.71 8.54
C THR A 15 -20.63 -9.44 7.97
N THR A 16 -21.42 -8.40 7.65
CA THR A 16 -20.88 -7.10 7.24
C THR A 16 -20.12 -6.41 8.38
N LEU A 17 -20.61 -6.53 9.62
CA LEU A 17 -19.95 -5.98 10.80
C LEU A 17 -18.65 -6.73 11.12
N LEU A 18 -18.59 -8.05 10.91
CA LEU A 18 -17.40 -8.88 11.11
C LEU A 18 -16.35 -8.68 10.01
N LEU A 19 -16.77 -8.45 8.76
CA LEU A 19 -15.86 -8.07 7.67
C LEU A 19 -15.18 -6.72 7.94
N ASP A 20 -15.90 -5.76 8.52
CA ASP A 20 -15.34 -4.46 8.93
C ASP A 20 -14.36 -4.55 10.11
N ILE A 21 -14.44 -5.60 10.94
CA ILE A 21 -13.53 -5.79 12.09
C ILE A 21 -12.14 -6.30 11.64
N THR A 22 -12.04 -6.83 10.41
CA THR A 22 -10.75 -7.24 9.86
C THR A 22 -10.04 -6.11 9.12
N SER A 23 -9.15 -5.43 9.86
CA SER A 23 -7.84 -4.92 9.40
C SER A 23 -7.61 -3.40 9.14
N GLY A 24 -7.97 -2.54 10.10
CA GLY A 24 -7.25 -1.26 10.25
C GLY A 24 -7.94 -0.26 11.18
N PHE A 25 -7.16 0.47 11.98
CA PHE A 25 -7.69 1.65 12.66
C PHE A 25 -7.94 2.74 11.62
N TYR A 26 -9.16 3.24 11.51
CA TYR A 26 -9.45 4.43 10.73
C TYR A 26 -8.72 5.64 11.34
N ILE A 27 -8.19 6.51 10.49
CA ILE A 27 -7.55 7.75 10.92
C ILE A 27 -8.41 8.96 10.54
N ASN A 28 -8.08 10.12 11.08
CA ASN A 28 -8.77 11.39 10.84
C ASN A 28 -8.37 12.06 9.51
N GLN A 29 -8.03 11.27 8.49
CA GLN A 29 -7.60 11.76 7.19
C GLN A 29 -8.38 11.11 6.05
N TRP A 30 -8.58 11.86 4.97
CA TRP A 30 -9.29 11.43 3.77
C TRP A 30 -8.47 11.77 2.54
N ALA A 31 -8.36 10.82 1.63
CA ALA A 31 -7.93 11.13 0.28
C ALA A 31 -9.15 11.62 -0.50
N VAL A 32 -9.00 12.75 -1.18
CA VAL A 32 -10.05 13.41 -1.95
C VAL A 32 -9.54 13.60 -3.36
N GLN A 33 -10.27 13.03 -4.32
CA GLN A 33 -10.05 13.31 -5.72
C GLN A 33 -10.92 14.50 -6.12
N VAL A 34 -10.27 15.56 -6.55
CA VAL A 34 -10.91 16.73 -7.13
C VAL A 34 -10.86 16.56 -8.65
N ASP A 35 -11.91 17.02 -9.33
CA ASP A 35 -11.93 17.08 -10.78
C ASP A 35 -10.71 17.82 -11.32
N ASP A 36 -10.18 17.37 -12.46
CA ASP A 36 -8.93 17.89 -13.05
C ASP A 36 -9.19 19.21 -13.79
N VAL A 37 -9.59 20.20 -13.00
CA VAL A 37 -9.82 21.56 -13.45
C VAL A 37 -8.55 22.38 -13.34
N LEU A 38 -8.36 23.31 -14.28
CA LEU A 38 -7.53 24.49 -14.03
C LEU A 38 -7.99 25.04 -12.67
N TYR A 39 -7.09 25.16 -11.70
CA TYR A 39 -7.37 25.55 -10.30
C TYR A 39 -7.80 24.44 -9.30
N ALA A 40 -7.51 23.17 -9.57
CA ALA A 40 -7.78 22.06 -8.63
C ALA A 40 -7.24 22.31 -7.20
N ASP A 41 -6.05 22.93 -7.05
CA ASP A 41 -5.47 23.25 -5.75
C ASP A 41 -6.35 24.24 -4.95
N GLN A 42 -6.86 25.28 -5.62
CA GLN A 42 -7.71 26.30 -5.01
C GLN A 42 -9.08 25.72 -4.64
N VAL A 43 -9.60 24.82 -5.49
CA VAL A 43 -10.84 24.10 -5.24
C VAL A 43 -10.68 23.19 -4.02
N ALA A 44 -9.55 22.49 -3.90
CA ALA A 44 -9.25 21.64 -2.75
C ALA A 44 -9.21 22.45 -1.44
N ASP A 45 -8.52 23.60 -1.41
CA ASP A 45 -8.48 24.48 -0.24
C ASP A 45 -9.87 25.01 0.13
N ARG A 46 -10.64 25.44 -0.87
CA ARG A 46 -12.01 25.91 -0.67
C ARG A 46 -12.91 24.80 -0.11
N LEU A 47 -12.83 23.58 -0.65
CA LEU A 47 -13.60 22.43 -0.19
C LEU A 47 -13.23 22.04 1.24
N ALA A 48 -11.94 22.02 1.57
CA ALA A 48 -11.48 21.72 2.91
C ALA A 48 -12.06 22.72 3.92
N ASN A 49 -11.88 24.02 3.66
CA ASN A 49 -12.38 25.09 4.53
C ASN A 49 -13.92 25.06 4.66
N LYS A 50 -14.65 24.88 3.54
CA LYS A 50 -16.12 24.81 3.51
C LYS A 50 -16.67 23.70 4.42
N HIS A 51 -16.00 22.56 4.48
CA HIS A 51 -16.46 21.38 5.22
C HIS A 51 -15.75 21.17 6.57
N GLY A 52 -14.92 22.13 7.00
CA GLY A 52 -14.21 22.06 8.30
C GLY A 52 -13.02 21.09 8.33
N TYR A 53 -12.47 20.76 7.17
CA TYR A 53 -11.22 20.02 7.02
C TYR A 53 -10.04 20.98 6.89
N LYS A 54 -8.85 20.48 7.18
CA LYS A 54 -7.57 21.07 6.81
C LYS A 54 -7.06 20.37 5.56
N ASN A 55 -6.73 21.11 4.52
CA ASN A 55 -5.99 20.55 3.39
C ASN A 55 -4.52 20.37 3.80
N LEU A 56 -4.02 19.13 3.80
CA LEU A 56 -2.62 18.80 4.08
C LEU A 56 -1.74 18.83 2.83
N GLY A 57 -2.35 19.03 1.65
CA GLY A 57 -1.66 19.18 0.39
C GLY A 57 -1.95 18.07 -0.61
N LYS A 58 -1.30 18.21 -1.77
CA LYS A 58 -1.41 17.32 -2.92
C LYS A 58 -0.62 16.03 -2.69
N ILE A 59 -1.26 14.89 -2.97
CA ILE A 59 -0.64 13.56 -2.93
C ILE A 59 -0.04 13.25 -4.32
N PHE A 60 -0.84 13.43 -5.37
CA PHE A 60 -0.49 13.36 -6.79
C PHE A 60 -1.57 14.11 -7.60
N ASP A 61 -1.45 14.19 -8.93
CA ASP A 61 -2.34 14.98 -9.78
C ASP A 61 -3.83 14.63 -9.58
N GLY A 62 -4.62 15.65 -9.20
CA GLY A 62 -6.05 15.51 -8.87
C GLY A 62 -6.36 14.98 -7.47
N PHE A 63 -5.37 14.56 -6.66
CA PHE A 63 -5.58 13.94 -5.35
C PHE A 63 -4.98 14.74 -4.21
N TYR A 64 -5.79 14.99 -3.18
CA TYR A 64 -5.45 15.79 -2.00
C TYR A 64 -5.71 15.01 -0.72
N LEU A 65 -4.94 15.33 0.33
CA LEU A 65 -5.11 14.74 1.65
C LEU A 65 -5.79 15.75 2.58
N PHE A 66 -6.98 15.44 3.05
CA PHE A 66 -7.72 16.28 4.01
C PHE A 66 -7.66 15.67 5.41
N GLU A 67 -7.55 16.52 6.43
CA GLU A 67 -7.64 16.12 7.85
C GLU A 67 -8.85 16.79 8.51
N HIS A 68 -9.62 16.05 9.30
CA HIS A 68 -10.71 16.64 10.09
C HIS A 68 -10.27 16.78 11.56
N PRO A 69 -10.13 18.00 12.11
CA PRO A 69 -9.56 18.22 13.45
C PRO A 69 -10.37 17.58 14.58
N ASN A 70 -11.70 17.50 14.43
CA ASN A 70 -12.60 16.99 15.46
C ASN A 70 -12.84 15.47 15.38
N ILE A 71 -12.06 14.74 14.56
CA ILE A 71 -12.13 13.29 14.47
C ILE A 71 -10.88 12.69 15.11
N LEU A 72 -11.08 11.63 15.89
CA LEU A 72 -9.99 10.91 16.54
C LEU A 72 -9.00 10.38 15.51
N LYS A 73 -7.70 10.57 15.78
CA LYS A 73 -6.61 10.09 14.92
C LYS A 73 -6.55 8.58 14.78
N ARG A 74 -7.20 7.83 15.69
CA ARG A 74 -7.37 6.37 15.62
C ARG A 74 -8.77 6.01 16.09
N SER A 75 -9.52 5.36 15.23
CA SER A 75 -10.90 4.92 15.47
C SER A 75 -11.09 3.50 14.96
N LEU A 76 -11.88 2.70 15.69
CA LEU A 76 -12.36 1.41 15.21
C LEU A 76 -13.55 1.55 14.25
N ARG A 77 -14.12 2.75 14.11
CA ARG A 77 -15.28 3.03 13.29
C ARG A 77 -14.98 4.05 12.20
N LYS A 78 -15.48 3.78 11.00
CA LYS A 78 -15.49 4.73 9.89
C LYS A 78 -16.35 5.94 10.24
N SER A 79 -15.87 7.13 9.88
CA SER A 79 -16.58 8.38 10.11
C SER A 79 -17.51 8.73 8.95
N LEU A 80 -18.66 9.32 9.26
CA LEU A 80 -19.66 9.80 8.29
C LEU A 80 -19.39 11.23 7.79
N HIS A 81 -18.35 11.92 8.29
CA HIS A 81 -18.10 13.32 7.93
C HIS A 81 -17.81 13.53 6.43
N HIS A 82 -17.34 12.50 5.74
CA HIS A 82 -17.06 12.55 4.30
C HIS A 82 -18.32 12.52 3.42
N VAL A 83 -19.49 12.21 3.97
CA VAL A 83 -20.75 12.13 3.20
C VAL A 83 -21.11 13.47 2.56
N ARG A 84 -20.74 14.59 3.20
CA ARG A 84 -20.97 15.94 2.65
C ARG A 84 -20.02 16.27 1.51
N LEU A 85 -18.73 15.91 1.64
CA LEU A 85 -17.74 16.09 0.57
C LEU A 85 -18.12 15.31 -0.69
N LYS A 86 -18.64 14.09 -0.55
CA LYS A 86 -19.11 13.26 -1.68
C LYS A 86 -20.27 13.86 -2.49
N ARG A 87 -20.93 14.91 -1.98
CA ARG A 87 -22.04 15.59 -2.67
C ARG A 87 -21.59 16.83 -3.43
N GLU A 88 -20.32 17.22 -3.31
CA GLU A 88 -19.78 18.36 -4.03
C GLU A 88 -19.52 17.97 -5.49
N PRO A 89 -19.94 18.79 -6.46
CA PRO A 89 -19.83 18.45 -7.88
C PRO A 89 -18.37 18.33 -8.34
N GLU A 90 -17.45 19.04 -7.69
CA GLU A 90 -16.02 18.99 -8.01
C GLU A 90 -15.29 17.80 -7.35
N VAL A 91 -15.97 17.00 -6.53
CA VAL A 91 -15.39 15.86 -5.82
C VAL A 91 -15.78 14.57 -6.53
N LEU A 92 -14.81 13.99 -7.25
CA LEU A 92 -15.02 12.74 -7.98
C LEU A 92 -15.01 11.52 -7.05
N TRP A 93 -14.19 11.57 -6.00
CA TRP A 93 -14.01 10.44 -5.09
C TRP A 93 -13.49 10.88 -3.72
N VAL A 94 -13.91 10.16 -2.66
CA VAL A 94 -13.42 10.38 -1.29
C VAL A 94 -13.34 9.06 -0.53
N GLU A 95 -12.19 8.81 0.11
CA GLU A 95 -12.01 7.67 1.00
C GLU A 95 -11.27 8.03 2.29
N GLN A 96 -11.83 7.59 3.42
CA GLN A 96 -11.17 7.71 4.71
C GLN A 96 -9.98 6.76 4.78
N GLN A 97 -8.84 7.29 5.18
CA GLN A 97 -7.62 6.52 5.35
C GLN A 97 -7.72 5.62 6.60
N TYR A 98 -7.08 4.46 6.51
CA TYR A 98 -6.98 3.50 7.60
C TYR A 98 -5.55 2.97 7.70
N VAL A 99 -5.15 2.60 8.92
CA VAL A 99 -3.82 2.05 9.19
C VAL A 99 -3.72 0.67 8.55
N LYS A 100 -2.91 0.55 7.51
CA LYS A 100 -2.51 -0.76 6.97
C LYS A 100 -1.51 -1.41 7.93
N LYS A 101 -1.82 -2.61 8.41
CA LYS A 101 -0.86 -3.40 9.20
C LYS A 101 0.28 -3.82 8.28
N ARG A 102 1.49 -3.34 8.53
CA ARG A 102 2.69 -3.87 7.88
C ARG A 102 2.93 -5.27 8.43
N VAL A 103 2.57 -6.28 7.64
CA VAL A 103 3.01 -7.66 7.87
C VAL A 103 4.29 -7.83 7.07
N LYS A 104 5.38 -8.28 7.71
CA LYS A 104 6.56 -8.74 6.96
C LYS A 104 6.03 -9.84 6.06
N ARG A 105 6.13 -9.70 4.73
CA ARG A 105 5.72 -10.76 3.82
C ARG A 105 6.51 -11.98 4.25
N ASP A 106 5.83 -12.93 4.86
CA ASP A 106 6.51 -14.02 5.53
C ASP A 106 7.38 -14.74 4.51
N LEU A 107 8.61 -14.93 4.97
CA LEU A 107 9.67 -15.78 4.46
C LEU A 107 9.13 -16.80 3.46
N LEU A 108 9.24 -16.50 2.18
CA LEU A 108 9.16 -17.52 1.16
C LEU A 108 10.38 -18.41 1.37
N LYS A 109 10.22 -19.39 2.26
CA LYS A 109 11.20 -20.42 2.52
C LYS A 109 11.39 -21.16 1.21
N TYR A 110 12.61 -21.04 0.69
CA TYR A 110 13.19 -21.89 -0.34
C TYR A 110 12.49 -21.82 -1.70
N ASN A 111 13.14 -21.15 -2.66
CA ASN A 111 12.88 -21.41 -4.07
C ASN A 111 13.69 -22.65 -4.47
N PRO A 112 13.06 -23.82 -4.75
CA PRO A 112 13.77 -25.07 -5.09
C PRO A 112 14.50 -25.05 -6.44
N HIS A 113 14.55 -23.90 -7.14
CA HIS A 113 15.08 -23.80 -8.49
C HIS A 113 16.37 -22.99 -8.65
N PHE A 114 17.01 -22.54 -7.56
CA PHE A 114 18.35 -21.98 -7.66
C PHE A 114 19.38 -23.11 -7.83
N ARG A 115 20.05 -23.15 -8.99
CA ARG A 115 20.97 -24.24 -9.35
C ARG A 115 22.40 -24.05 -8.84
N ASP A 116 22.65 -22.97 -8.12
CA ASP A 116 23.95 -22.69 -7.50
C ASP A 116 24.13 -23.57 -6.24
N PRO A 117 25.10 -24.51 -6.23
CA PRO A 117 25.37 -25.36 -5.07
C PRO A 117 25.75 -24.59 -3.80
N LEU A 118 26.29 -23.37 -3.94
CA LEU A 118 26.72 -22.50 -2.86
C LEU A 118 25.64 -21.50 -2.42
N TYR A 119 24.44 -21.55 -3.02
CA TYR A 119 23.34 -20.64 -2.69
C TYR A 119 23.01 -20.61 -1.19
N LYS A 120 23.10 -21.77 -0.52
CA LYS A 120 22.88 -21.89 0.93
C LYS A 120 23.79 -20.99 1.77
N ASP A 121 24.98 -20.68 1.27
CA ASP A 121 26.01 -19.90 1.97
C ASP A 121 25.92 -18.39 1.65
N GLN A 122 25.11 -18.01 0.64
CA GLN A 122 24.86 -16.61 0.23
C GLN A 122 23.79 -15.94 1.11
N TRP A 123 24.06 -15.85 2.42
CA TRP A 123 23.14 -15.36 3.46
C TRP A 123 22.53 -13.98 3.20
N TYR A 124 23.18 -13.14 2.39
CA TYR A 124 22.73 -11.78 2.08
C TYR A 124 21.59 -11.74 1.04
N LEU A 125 21.37 -12.82 0.27
CA LEU A 125 20.33 -12.87 -0.77
C LEU A 125 18.99 -13.38 -0.23
N HIS A 126 19.00 -14.41 0.60
CA HIS A 126 17.80 -15.08 1.09
C HIS A 126 17.57 -14.84 2.57
N ALA A 127 16.30 -14.89 2.95
CA ALA A 127 15.86 -14.53 4.28
C ALA A 127 16.38 -15.53 5.31
N GLY A 128 17.33 -15.08 6.15
CA GLY A 128 18.09 -15.96 7.02
C GLY A 128 19.29 -15.33 7.72
N SER A 129 19.59 -14.04 7.47
CA SER A 129 20.65 -13.36 8.20
C SER A 129 20.26 -13.14 9.65
N LYS A 130 21.23 -13.25 10.57
CA LYS A 130 21.03 -12.91 11.98
C LYS A 130 20.52 -11.47 12.05
N ASP A 131 19.41 -11.26 12.75
CA ASP A 131 18.74 -9.97 12.92
C ASP A 131 18.09 -9.37 11.66
N GLY A 132 18.03 -10.12 10.54
CA GLY A 132 17.32 -9.71 9.33
C GLY A 132 18.07 -8.70 8.45
N TYR A 133 19.40 -8.64 8.57
CA TYR A 133 20.28 -7.89 7.68
C TYR A 133 20.49 -8.59 6.33
N ASP A 134 19.43 -9.08 5.69
CA ASP A 134 19.46 -9.66 4.34
C ASP A 134 18.66 -8.79 3.36
N MET A 135 18.97 -8.89 2.07
CA MET A 135 18.27 -8.15 1.02
C MET A 135 16.89 -8.75 0.70
N ASN A 136 16.67 -10.02 1.05
CA ASN A 136 15.45 -10.77 0.76
C ASN A 136 14.98 -10.60 -0.70
N VAL A 137 15.84 -10.95 -1.66
CA VAL A 137 15.62 -10.66 -3.09
C VAL A 137 14.60 -11.61 -3.75
N LEU A 138 14.34 -12.77 -3.14
CA LEU A 138 13.48 -13.81 -3.69
C LEU A 138 12.08 -13.34 -4.14
N PRO A 139 11.33 -12.53 -3.37
CA PRO A 139 10.02 -12.07 -3.80
C PRO A 139 10.06 -11.15 -5.03
N ALA A 140 11.17 -10.44 -5.27
CA ALA A 140 11.34 -9.62 -6.47
C ALA A 140 11.59 -10.50 -7.70
N TRP A 141 12.46 -11.51 -7.56
CA TRP A 141 12.76 -12.48 -8.62
C TRP A 141 11.54 -13.32 -9.00
N GLN A 142 10.71 -13.74 -8.03
CA GLN A 142 9.46 -14.45 -8.30
C GLN A 142 8.43 -13.61 -9.08
N LYS A 143 8.52 -12.28 -9.01
CA LYS A 143 7.73 -11.36 -9.84
C LYS A 143 8.35 -11.08 -11.20
N GLY A 144 9.49 -11.71 -11.52
CA GLY A 144 10.22 -11.52 -12.77
C GLY A 144 11.18 -10.33 -12.79
N TYR A 145 11.37 -9.62 -11.67
CA TYR A 145 12.31 -8.50 -11.58
C TYR A 145 13.74 -8.99 -11.39
N ALA A 146 14.38 -9.43 -12.47
CA ALA A 146 15.71 -10.03 -12.47
C ALA A 146 16.79 -9.17 -13.17
N GLY A 147 16.50 -7.91 -13.50
CA GLY A 147 17.45 -7.03 -14.21
C GLY A 147 17.55 -7.27 -15.73
N ARG A 148 16.62 -8.01 -16.33
CA ARG A 148 16.54 -8.16 -17.80
C ARG A 148 16.35 -6.80 -18.46
N ASN A 149 17.11 -6.54 -19.52
CA ASN A 149 17.15 -5.25 -20.23
C ASN A 149 17.61 -4.06 -19.38
N VAL A 150 18.29 -4.31 -18.26
CA VAL A 150 18.97 -3.29 -17.46
C VAL A 150 20.47 -3.46 -17.65
N VAL A 151 21.17 -2.38 -17.97
CA VAL A 151 22.63 -2.35 -18.04
C VAL A 151 23.16 -1.79 -16.72
N VAL A 152 24.10 -2.50 -16.11
CA VAL A 152 24.78 -2.08 -14.88
C VAL A 152 26.24 -1.77 -15.22
N THR A 153 26.69 -0.56 -14.89
CA THR A 153 28.09 -0.16 -15.04
C THR A 153 28.77 -0.22 -13.67
N ILE A 154 29.89 -0.93 -13.59
CA ILE A 154 30.73 -1.04 -12.39
C ILE A 154 32.04 -0.32 -12.68
N LEU A 155 32.40 0.67 -11.85
CA LEU A 155 33.67 1.40 -11.94
C LEU A 155 34.63 0.83 -10.90
N ASP A 156 35.42 -0.17 -11.30
CA ASP A 156 36.36 -0.91 -10.44
C ASP A 156 37.65 -1.22 -11.22
N ASP A 157 38.54 -2.02 -10.62
CA ASP A 157 39.84 -2.43 -11.19
C ASP A 157 39.76 -3.36 -12.41
N GLY A 158 38.63 -4.03 -12.62
CA GLY A 158 38.35 -4.85 -13.80
C GLY A 158 37.45 -6.04 -13.50
N LEU A 159 37.12 -6.84 -14.51
CA LEU A 159 36.33 -8.06 -14.35
C LEU A 159 36.91 -9.21 -15.18
N GLU A 160 37.01 -10.39 -14.57
CA GLU A 160 37.34 -11.64 -15.27
C GLU A 160 36.15 -12.14 -16.09
N THR A 161 35.91 -11.53 -17.25
CA THR A 161 34.76 -11.85 -18.13
C THR A 161 34.67 -13.30 -18.58
N THR A 162 35.76 -14.07 -18.49
CA THR A 162 35.83 -15.50 -18.84
C THR A 162 35.39 -16.44 -17.72
N HIS A 163 35.15 -15.94 -16.50
CA HIS A 163 34.75 -16.78 -15.38
C HIS A 163 33.36 -17.40 -15.62
N THR A 164 33.23 -18.71 -15.36
CA THR A 164 32.05 -19.51 -15.71
C THR A 164 30.72 -18.97 -15.14
N ASP A 165 30.74 -18.35 -13.96
CA ASP A 165 29.53 -17.79 -13.33
C ASP A 165 29.03 -16.47 -13.94
N ILE A 166 29.88 -15.73 -14.67
CA ILE A 166 29.52 -14.40 -15.21
C ILE A 166 29.61 -14.32 -16.73
N GLN A 167 30.35 -15.22 -17.38
CA GLN A 167 30.49 -15.29 -18.84
C GLN A 167 29.15 -15.22 -19.60
N PRO A 168 28.04 -15.84 -19.15
CA PRO A 168 26.76 -15.73 -19.86
C PRO A 168 26.14 -14.32 -19.88
N ASN A 169 26.62 -13.41 -19.03
CA ASN A 169 26.09 -12.05 -18.87
C ASN A 169 26.97 -10.97 -19.53
N TYR A 170 28.05 -11.36 -20.20
CA TYR A 170 29.01 -10.50 -20.89
C TYR A 170 29.27 -11.01 -22.31
#